data_AF-A0A7Y2VCR1-F1
#
_entry.id   AF-A0A7Y2VCR1-F1
#
_cell.length_a   1.000
_cell.length_b   1.000
_cell.length_c   1.000
_cell.angle_alpha   90.00
_cell.angle_beta   90.00
_cell.angle_gamma   90.00
#
_symmetry.space_group_name_H-M   'P 1'
#
loop_
_entity.id
_entity.type
_entity.pdbx_description
1 polymer ?
#
loop_
_entity_poly.entity_id
_entity_poly.type
_entity_poly.pdbx_seq_one_letter_code
_entity_poly.pdbx_strand_id
1 'polypeptide(L)'
;MIKDSTKQKPHKFGTFLGVYTPSILTILGLIMYLRFGWVVGNVGLINTIFIVLMASSITFITGLSASAIATNIKVGVGGEYYMISRSLGLEPGGAIGIPLYLCRTLSVTFYCYGLSEAILVLWPNTYEALPTYALQGLTVF
;
A
#
# COMPACT_ATOMS: atom_id res chain seq x y z
N MET A 1 20.98 -48.20 -8.11
CA MET A 1 21.14 -47.18 -7.05
C MET A 1 21.08 -45.81 -7.70
N ILE A 2 19.86 -45.34 -8.03
CA ILE A 2 19.62 -44.00 -8.59
C ILE A 2 18.83 -43.26 -7.52
N LYS A 3 19.43 -42.20 -7.02
CA LYS A 3 18.95 -41.35 -5.92
C LYS A 3 17.73 -40.60 -6.42
N ASP A 4 16.55 -40.98 -5.92
CA ASP A 4 15.31 -40.26 -6.15
C ASP A 4 15.50 -38.80 -5.72
N SER A 5 15.29 -37.90 -6.67
CA SER A 5 15.46 -36.47 -6.48
C SER A 5 14.43 -36.01 -5.45
N THR A 6 14.91 -35.52 -4.30
CA THR A 6 14.12 -34.84 -3.28
C THR A 6 13.34 -33.69 -3.93
N LYS A 7 12.08 -33.95 -4.31
CA LYS A 7 11.10 -32.91 -4.66
C LYS A 7 10.98 -31.99 -3.45
N GLN A 8 11.71 -30.88 -3.45
CA GLN A 8 11.51 -29.80 -2.51
C GLN A 8 10.06 -29.34 -2.65
N LYS A 9 9.23 -29.65 -1.63
CA LYS A 9 7.87 -29.10 -1.56
C LYS A 9 8.03 -27.57 -1.55
N PRO A 10 7.35 -26.82 -2.43
CA PRO A 10 7.46 -25.37 -2.43
C PRO A 10 7.10 -24.85 -1.03
N HIS A 11 7.98 -24.04 -0.45
CA HIS A 11 7.77 -23.43 0.87
C HIS A 11 6.54 -22.51 0.78
N LYS A 12 5.42 -22.97 1.32
CA LYS A 12 4.18 -22.19 1.37
C LYS A 12 4.29 -21.20 2.52
N PHE A 13 4.13 -19.92 2.22
CA PHE A 13 4.03 -18.91 3.27
C PHE A 13 2.75 -19.14 4.09
N GLY A 14 2.87 -19.15 5.42
CA GLY A 14 1.72 -19.18 6.32
C GLY A 14 0.99 -17.83 6.37
N THR A 15 -0.16 -17.76 7.05
CA THR A 15 -0.98 -16.54 7.13
C THR A 15 -0.23 -15.34 7.73
N PHE A 16 0.61 -15.58 8.75
CA PHE A 16 1.36 -14.52 9.41
C PHE A 16 2.48 -13.95 8.52
N LEU A 17 3.39 -14.80 8.04
CA LEU A 17 4.51 -14.36 7.20
C LEU A 17 4.09 -13.96 5.78
N GLY A 18 3.04 -14.58 5.25
CA GLY A 18 2.60 -14.38 3.87
C GLY A 18 1.64 -13.21 3.67
N VAL A 19 0.84 -12.86 4.68
CA VAL A 19 -0.24 -11.86 4.53
C VAL A 19 -0.17 -10.77 5.59
N TYR A 20 -0.11 -11.13 6.87
CA TYR A 20 -0.17 -10.15 7.97
C TYR A 20 1.02 -9.19 7.98
N THR A 21 2.25 -9.71 7.97
CA THR A 21 3.48 -8.90 7.96
C THR A 21 3.55 -7.94 6.76
N PRO A 22 3.37 -8.40 5.50
CA PRO A 22 3.39 -7.49 4.36
C PRO A 22 2.23 -6.48 4.38
N SER A 23 1.03 -6.87 4.84
CA SER A 23 -0.11 -5.95 4.89
C SER A 23 0.13 -4.78 5.85
N ILE A 24 0.63 -5.06 7.06
CA ILE A 24 0.97 -4.01 8.02
C ILE A 24 2.08 -3.11 7.48
N LEU A 25 3.10 -3.68 6.84
CA LEU A 25 4.19 -2.91 6.25
C LEU A 25 3.69 -1.95 5.15
N THR A 26 2.68 -2.36 4.37
CA THR A 26 2.09 -1.49 3.35
C THR A 26 1.20 -0.38 3.94
N ILE A 27 0.53 -0.63 5.06
CA ILE A 27 -0.33 0.36 5.74
C ILE A 27 0.51 1.36 6.53
N LEU A 28 1.53 0.88 7.26
CA LEU A 28 2.50 1.69 8.00
C LEU A 28 3.49 2.32 7.02
N GLY A 29 2.98 3.28 6.25
CA GLY A 29 3.72 3.95 5.20
C GLY A 29 4.25 5.32 5.58
N LEU A 30 4.83 5.97 4.57
CA LEU A 30 5.33 7.33 4.56
C LEU A 30 4.42 8.36 5.27
N ILE A 31 3.12 8.32 5.00
CA ILE A 31 2.15 9.31 5.48
C ILE A 31 2.11 9.33 7.02
N MET A 32 2.22 8.17 7.66
CA MET A 32 2.20 8.08 9.12
C MET A 32 3.40 8.80 9.74
N TYR A 33 4.57 8.71 9.09
CA TYR A 33 5.82 9.25 9.62
C TYR A 33 6.04 10.72 9.29
N LEU A 34 5.75 11.14 8.05
CA LEU A 34 6.05 12.50 7.57
C LEU A 34 4.87 13.46 7.68
N ARG A 35 3.62 12.98 7.56
CA ARG A 35 2.45 13.88 7.42
C ARG A 35 1.53 13.88 8.63
N PHE A 36 1.49 12.81 9.41
CA PHE A 36 0.57 12.71 10.55
C PHE A 36 0.76 13.85 11.57
N GLY A 37 2.00 14.22 11.88
CA GLY A 37 2.31 15.32 12.80
C GLY A 37 1.78 16.68 12.31
N TRP A 38 1.93 16.97 11.02
CA TRP A 38 1.45 18.22 10.43
C TRP A 38 -0.09 18.28 10.39
N VAL A 39 -0.76 17.17 10.09
CA VAL A 39 -2.23 17.09 10.07
C VAL A 39 -2.80 17.35 11.47
N VAL A 40 -2.23 16.72 12.50
CA VAL A 40 -2.65 16.94 13.89
C VAL A 40 -2.45 18.40 14.31
N GLY A 41 -1.34 19.02 13.89
CA GLY A 41 -1.00 20.40 14.19
C GLY A 41 -1.96 21.43 13.57
N ASN A 42 -2.39 21.24 12.32
CA ASN A 42 -3.27 22.19 11.62
C ASN A 42 -4.76 21.96 11.86
N VAL A 43 -5.18 20.70 11.92
CA VAL A 43 -6.61 20.32 11.94
C VAL A 43 -7.11 20.13 13.39
N GLY A 44 -6.19 19.94 14.34
CA GLY A 44 -6.48 19.68 15.75
C GLY A 44 -6.74 18.21 16.04
N LEU A 45 -6.59 17.83 17.31
CA LEU A 45 -6.63 16.43 17.76
C LEU A 45 -8.02 15.79 17.55
N ILE A 46 -9.09 16.49 17.90
CA ILE A 46 -10.46 15.93 17.84
C ILE A 46 -10.90 15.66 16.39
N ASN A 47 -10.57 16.57 15.48
CA ASN A 47 -10.91 16.44 14.07
C ASN A 47 -10.03 15.37 13.41
N THR A 48 -8.76 15.27 13.80
CA THR A 48 -7.87 14.21 13.28
C THR A 48 -8.36 12.82 13.70
N ILE A 49 -8.83 12.64 14.94
CA ILE A 49 -9.41 11.36 15.39
C ILE A 49 -10.65 11.01 14.56
N PHE A 50 -11.49 11.99 14.22
CA PHE A 50 -12.68 11.79 13.41
C PHE A 50 -12.33 11.35 11.97
N ILE A 51 -11.34 12.01 11.35
CA ILE A 51 -10.83 11.66 10.02
C ILE A 51 -10.28 10.22 10.01
N VAL A 52 -9.47 9.86 11.01
CA VAL A 52 -8.88 8.52 11.11
C VAL A 52 -9.96 7.46 11.31
N LEU A 53 -10.97 7.72 12.14
CA LEU A 53 -12.10 6.80 12.35
C LEU A 53 -12.90 6.59 11.07
N MET A 54 -13.19 7.67 10.33
CA MET A 54 -13.92 7.57 9.07
C MET A 54 -13.12 6.80 8.02
N ALA A 55 -11.82 7.08 7.87
CA ALA A 55 -10.94 6.36 6.94
C ALA A 55 -10.78 4.87 7.30
N SER A 56 -10.66 4.58 8.60
CA SER A 56 -10.58 3.20 9.11
C SER A 56 -11.87 2.43 8.85
N SER A 57 -13.04 3.08 9.02
CA SER A 57 -14.34 2.47 8.72
C SER A 57 -14.48 2.09 7.24
N ILE A 58 -14.09 2.98 6.31
CA ILE A 58 -14.10 2.69 4.87
C ILE A 58 -13.20 1.50 4.57
N THR A 59 -11.96 1.51 5.09
CA THR A 59 -10.99 0.41 4.88
C THR A 59 -11.50 -0.92 5.44
N PHE A 60 -12.16 -0.89 6.59
CA PHE A 60 -12.74 -2.07 7.22
C PHE A 60 -13.86 -2.67 6.36
N ILE A 61 -14.77 -1.84 5.84
CA ILE A 61 -15.85 -2.28 4.95
C ILE A 61 -15.29 -2.85 3.63
N THR A 62 -14.28 -2.20 3.04
CA THR A 62 -13.59 -2.71 1.84
C THR A 62 -12.90 -4.05 2.12
N GLY A 63 -12.25 -4.19 3.27
CA GLY A 63 -11.61 -5.44 3.69
C GLY A 63 -12.61 -6.59 3.85
N LEU A 64 -13.80 -6.32 4.42
CA LEU A 64 -14.89 -7.30 4.48
C LEU A 64 -15.37 -7.72 3.09
N SER A 65 -15.50 -6.77 2.16
CA SER A 65 -15.85 -7.06 0.76
C SER A 65 -14.79 -7.93 0.08
N ALA A 66 -13.51 -7.59 0.23
CA ALA A 66 -12.40 -8.37 -0.31
C ALA A 66 -12.33 -9.80 0.27
N SER A 67 -12.62 -9.95 1.56
CA SER A 67 -12.69 -11.27 2.22
C SER A 67 -13.83 -12.14 1.65
N ALA A 68 -14.99 -11.55 1.40
CA ALA A 68 -16.12 -12.24 0.76
C ALA A 68 -15.75 -12.71 -0.67
N ILE A 69 -15.06 -11.88 -1.44
CA ILE A 69 -14.56 -12.23 -2.79
C ILE A 69 -13.55 -13.37 -2.71
N ALA A 70 -12.60 -13.31 -1.77
CA ALA A 70 -11.57 -14.34 -1.60
C ALA A 70 -12.14 -15.70 -1.17
N THR A 71 -13.27 -15.70 -0.45
CA THR A 71 -13.93 -16.93 0.02
C THR A 71 -14.80 -17.59 -1.05
N ASN A 72 -15.26 -16.83 -2.06
CA ASN A 72 -16.20 -17.31 -3.08
C ASN A 72 -15.55 -18.21 -4.15
N ILE A 73 -14.25 -18.06 -4.39
CA ILE A 73 -13.52 -18.75 -5.48
C ILE A 73 -12.34 -19.58 -4.97
N LYS A 74 -12.04 -20.66 -5.70
CA LYS A 74 -10.77 -21.37 -5.56
C LYS A 74 -9.65 -20.48 -6.09
N VAL A 75 -8.97 -19.80 -5.17
CA VAL A 75 -7.78 -18.99 -5.46
C VAL A 75 -6.69 -19.85 -6.10
N GLY A 76 -6.45 -19.60 -7.38
CA GLY A 76 -5.31 -20.14 -8.12
C GLY A 76 -4.01 -19.38 -7.78
N VAL A 77 -2.93 -19.69 -8.51
CA VAL A 77 -1.66 -18.95 -8.37
C VAL A 77 -1.84 -17.59 -9.06
N GLY A 78 -2.20 -16.56 -8.28
CA GLY A 78 -2.45 -15.21 -8.79
C GLY A 78 -2.57 -14.17 -7.67
N GLY A 79 -2.53 -12.89 -8.03
CA GLY A 79 -2.63 -11.76 -7.09
C GLY A 79 -4.05 -11.19 -6.97
N GLU A 80 -4.13 -9.96 -6.45
CA GLU A 80 -5.40 -9.25 -6.18
C GLU A 80 -6.32 -9.17 -7.41
N TYR A 81 -5.79 -8.76 -8.57
CA TYR A 81 -6.58 -8.66 -9.82
C TYR A 81 -7.09 -10.01 -10.32
N TYR A 82 -6.32 -11.08 -10.12
CA TYR A 82 -6.72 -12.42 -10.53
C TYR A 82 -7.91 -12.93 -9.68
N MET A 83 -7.96 -12.57 -8.40
CA MET A 83 -9.12 -12.88 -7.55
C MET A 83 -10.37 -12.11 -8.01
N ILE A 84 -10.24 -10.82 -8.32
CA ILE A 84 -11.37 -9.95 -8.67
C ILE A 84 -11.98 -10.34 -10.03
N SER A 85 -11.14 -10.48 -11.06
CA SER A 85 -11.59 -10.81 -12.42
C SER A 85 -12.29 -12.17 -12.49
N ARG A 86 -11.92 -13.12 -11.63
CA ARG A 86 -12.50 -14.47 -11.62
C ARG A 86 -13.76 -14.58 -10.75
N SER A 87 -13.93 -13.74 -9.73
CA SER A 87 -15.18 -13.69 -8.93
C SER A 87 -16.29 -12.90 -9.60
N LEU A 88 -15.97 -11.79 -10.28
CA LEU A 88 -16.97 -10.85 -10.78
C LEU A 88 -17.22 -10.97 -12.30
N GLY A 89 -16.32 -11.62 -13.05
CA GLY A 89 -16.39 -11.70 -14.51
C GLY A 89 -15.58 -10.62 -15.22
N LEU A 90 -15.57 -10.68 -16.57
CA LEU A 90 -14.69 -9.85 -17.40
C LEU A 90 -15.06 -8.36 -17.36
N GLU A 91 -16.35 -8.02 -17.38
CA GLU A 91 -16.85 -6.64 -17.41
C GLU A 91 -16.52 -5.86 -16.12
N PRO A 92 -16.95 -6.30 -14.91
CA PRO A 92 -16.58 -5.61 -13.67
C PRO A 92 -15.10 -5.82 -13.32
N GLY A 93 -14.50 -6.93 -13.72
CA GLY A 93 -13.06 -7.20 -13.54
C GLY A 93 -12.20 -6.14 -14.23
N GLY A 94 -12.47 -5.83 -15.49
CA GLY A 94 -11.75 -4.79 -16.23
C GLY A 94 -11.99 -3.38 -15.67
N ALA A 95 -13.23 -3.07 -15.30
CA ALA A 95 -13.61 -1.78 -14.73
C ALA A 95 -12.89 -1.47 -13.40
N ILE A 96 -12.67 -2.50 -12.55
CA ILE A 96 -11.94 -2.36 -11.29
C ILE A 96 -10.42 -2.49 -11.51
N GLY A 97 -9.99 -3.27 -12.49
CA GLY A 97 -8.57 -3.51 -12.78
C GLY A 97 -7.79 -2.27 -13.20
N ILE A 98 -8.37 -1.43 -14.06
CA ILE A 98 -7.70 -0.22 -14.56
C ILE A 98 -7.41 0.76 -13.42
N PRO A 99 -8.38 1.13 -12.54
CA PRO A 99 -8.10 1.92 -11.35
C PRO A 99 -7.09 1.27 -10.41
N LEU A 100 -7.16 -0.05 -10.18
CA LEU A 100 -6.21 -0.74 -9.29
C LEU A 100 -4.77 -0.61 -9.80
N TYR A 101 -4.54 -0.74 -11.10
CA TYR A 101 -3.23 -0.54 -11.70
C TYR A 101 -2.73 0.91 -11.51
N LEU A 102 -3.58 1.91 -11.79
CA LEU A 102 -3.22 3.31 -11.61
C LEU A 102 -2.93 3.65 -10.14
N CYS A 103 -3.75 3.18 -9.20
CA CYS A 103 -3.54 3.37 -7.77
C CYS A 103 -2.21 2.78 -7.30
N ARG A 104 -1.83 1.60 -7.81
CA ARG A 104 -0.54 0.98 -7.47
C ARG A 104 0.63 1.79 -8.01
N THR A 105 0.57 2.26 -9.25
CA THR A 105 1.61 3.12 -9.83
C THR A 105 1.75 4.44 -9.06
N LEU A 106 0.64 5.12 -8.78
CA LEU A 106 0.63 6.38 -8.02
C LEU A 106 1.17 6.20 -6.60
N SER A 107 0.83 5.08 -5.96
CA SER A 107 1.33 4.74 -4.63
C SER A 107 2.86 4.62 -4.64
N VAL A 108 3.43 3.86 -5.60
CA VAL A 108 4.89 3.72 -5.73
C VAL A 108 5.56 5.08 -5.95
N THR A 109 5.02 5.90 -6.86
CA THR A 109 5.55 7.26 -7.10
C THR A 109 5.51 8.12 -5.83
N PHE A 110 4.41 8.08 -5.07
CA PHE A 110 4.26 8.83 -3.84
C PHE A 110 5.24 8.37 -2.75
N TYR A 111 5.48 7.07 -2.60
CA TYR A 111 6.49 6.55 -1.67
C TYR A 111 7.91 6.98 -2.08
N CYS A 112 8.25 6.96 -3.38
CA CYS A 112 9.54 7.45 -3.87
C CYS A 112 9.74 8.96 -3.60
N TYR A 113 8.69 9.76 -3.82
CA TYR A 113 8.74 11.20 -3.56
C TYR A 113 8.97 11.49 -2.07
N GLY A 114 8.22 10.82 -1.20
CA GLY A 114 8.43 11.00 0.23
C GLY A 114 9.77 10.45 0.74
N LEU A 115 10.35 9.45 0.09
CA LEU A 115 11.72 9.01 0.37
C LEU A 115 12.72 10.11 0.00
N SER A 116 12.56 10.78 -1.14
CA SER A 116 13.42 11.92 -1.49
C SER A 116 13.32 13.06 -0.47
N GLU A 117 12.12 13.38 0.02
CA GLU A 117 11.93 14.37 1.10
C GLU A 117 12.67 13.97 2.38
N ALA A 118 12.55 12.72 2.81
CA ALA A 118 13.24 12.23 4.00
C ALA A 118 14.77 12.32 3.89
N ILE A 119 15.32 12.03 2.70
CA ILE A 119 16.77 12.12 2.43
C ILE A 119 17.25 13.58 2.51
N LEU A 120 16.47 14.53 1.99
CA LEU A 120 16.81 15.96 2.04
C LEU A 120 16.86 16.50 3.48
N VAL A 121 15.92 16.06 4.32
CA VAL A 121 15.90 16.43 5.74
C VAL A 121 17.11 15.85 6.49
N LEU A 122 17.52 14.62 6.16
CA LEU A 122 18.62 13.92 6.84
C LEU A 122 20.02 14.39 6.38
N TRP A 123 20.18 14.81 5.11
CA TRP A 123 21.49 15.17 4.55
C TRP A 123 21.51 16.59 3.96
N PRO A 124 21.55 17.63 4.82
CA PRO A 124 21.40 19.02 4.39
C PRO A 124 22.59 19.59 3.61
N ASN A 125 23.67 18.82 3.34
CA ASN A 125 24.89 19.28 2.66
C ASN A 125 24.88 19.11 1.12
N THR A 126 23.79 18.64 0.51
CA THR A 126 23.63 18.50 -0.96
C THR A 126 22.85 19.65 -1.60
N TYR A 127 22.60 20.72 -0.85
CA TYR A 127 21.79 21.90 -1.19
C TYR A 127 22.24 22.68 -2.43
N GLU A 128 23.47 22.49 -2.93
CA GLU A 128 23.98 23.24 -4.08
C GLU A 128 23.56 22.68 -5.45
N ALA A 129 23.05 21.44 -5.53
CA ALA A 129 22.73 20.79 -6.80
C ALA A 129 21.23 20.61 -7.08
N LEU A 130 20.34 21.10 -6.21
CA LEU A 130 18.91 20.84 -6.31
C LEU A 130 18.11 22.12 -6.63
N PRO A 131 17.26 22.08 -7.68
CA PRO A 131 16.48 23.23 -8.10
C PRO A 131 15.37 23.59 -7.10
N THR A 132 15.12 24.90 -6.99
CA THR A 132 14.33 25.61 -5.98
C THR A 132 12.87 25.15 -5.83
N TYR A 133 12.33 24.37 -6.78
CA TYR A 133 10.99 23.79 -6.71
C TYR A 133 10.89 22.63 -5.70
N ALA A 134 11.99 21.98 -5.33
CA ALA A 134 11.99 20.94 -4.29
C ALA A 134 11.66 21.53 -2.90
N LEU A 135 12.01 22.79 -2.64
CA LEU A 135 11.73 23.47 -1.38
C LEU A 135 10.27 23.98 -1.27
N GLN A 136 9.56 24.17 -2.39
CA GLN A 136 8.13 24.50 -2.33
C GLN A 136 7.26 23.28 -1.97
N GLY A 137 7.69 22.07 -2.30
CA GLY A 137 7.07 20.83 -1.83
C GLY A 137 7.14 20.67 -0.30
N LEU A 138 8.22 21.17 0.31
CA LEU A 138 8.49 21.16 1.76
C LEU A 138 7.49 21.96 2.60
N THR A 139 6.79 22.94 2.00
CA THR A 139 5.94 23.92 2.72
C THR A 139 4.47 23.85 2.34
N VAL A 140 4.13 23.38 1.14
CA VAL A 140 2.75 23.33 0.62
C VAL A 140 2.06 22.00 0.92
N PHE A 141 2.83 20.98 1.29
CA PHE A 141 2.29 19.76 1.84
C PHE A 141 2.45 19.73 3.36
#